data_AF-A0A2H0AGI2-F1
#
_entry.id   AF-A0A2H0AGI2-F1
#
_cell.length_a   1.000
_cell.length_b   1.000
_cell.length_c   1.000
_cell.angle_alpha   90.00
_cell.angle_beta   90.00
_cell.angle_gamma   90.00
#
_symmetry.space_group_name_H-M   'P 1'
#
loop_
_entity.id
_entity.type
_entity.pdbx_description
1 polymer ?
#
loop_
_entity_poly.entity_id
_entity_poly.type
_entity_poly.pdbx_seq_one_letter_code
_entity_poly.pdbx_strand_id
1 'polypeptide(L)'
;KGQGRNLDCIPCHVTSVLTGNEPEALSLAADLQQVGCEACHGPGKQHIIDPAKWPLTRNPGEEICRRCHRPEHDDGFEFKSKLDRLGCPAGLH
;
A
#
# COMPACT_ATOMS: atom_id res chain seq x y z
N LYS A 1 -15.95 3.66 -15.47
CA LYS A 1 -17.16 4.09 -14.73
C LYS A 1 -17.56 2.97 -13.76
N GLY A 2 -17.55 3.22 -12.44
CA GLY A 2 -18.51 2.59 -11.52
C GLY A 2 -18.15 1.30 -10.77
N GLN A 3 -16.95 1.14 -10.17
CA GLN A 3 -16.67 0.02 -9.26
C GLN A 3 -15.84 0.39 -8.01
N GLY A 4 -16.20 1.46 -7.30
CA GLY A 4 -15.49 1.84 -6.06
C GLY A 4 -15.69 0.89 -4.86
N ARG A 5 -16.26 -0.30 -5.06
CA ARG A 5 -16.72 -1.26 -4.03
C ARG A 5 -16.61 -2.71 -4.50
N ASN A 6 -15.57 -2.99 -5.30
CA ASN A 6 -15.27 -4.36 -5.73
C ASN A 6 -14.14 -4.89 -4.84
N LEU A 7 -14.38 -6.04 -4.20
CA LEU A 7 -13.41 -6.73 -3.35
C LEU A 7 -12.11 -7.05 -4.08
N ASP A 8 -12.15 -7.15 -5.41
CA ASP A 8 -10.97 -7.38 -6.24
C ASP A 8 -10.11 -6.11 -6.41
N CYS A 9 -10.70 -4.92 -6.22
CA CYS A 9 -10.04 -3.63 -6.44
C CYS A 9 -9.57 -2.97 -5.13
N ILE A 10 -10.36 -3.08 -4.07
CA ILE A 10 -10.09 -2.45 -2.78
C ILE A 10 -8.69 -2.75 -2.23
N PRO A 11 -8.18 -4.00 -2.25
CA PRO A 11 -6.87 -4.33 -1.68
C PRO A 11 -5.70 -3.52 -2.25
N CYS A 12 -5.87 -2.92 -3.43
CA CYS A 12 -4.84 -2.16 -4.12
C CYS A 12 -5.03 -0.64 -4.11
N HIS A 13 -6.14 -0.16 -3.55
CA HIS A 13 -6.48 1.26 -3.55
C HIS A 13 -6.65 1.86 -2.14
N VAL A 14 -6.33 1.13 -1.07
CA VAL A 14 -6.41 1.57 0.32
C VAL A 14 -5.12 1.33 1.10
N THR A 15 -4.93 2.01 2.22
CA THR A 15 -3.77 1.87 3.11
C THR A 15 -4.11 0.83 4.20
N SER A 16 -3.34 -0.25 4.21
CA SER A 16 -3.44 -1.44 5.09
C SER A 16 -4.34 -2.58 4.60
N VAL A 17 -3.83 -3.80 4.79
CA VAL A 17 -4.40 -5.08 4.36
C VAL A 17 -5.14 -5.74 5.53
N LEU A 18 -6.09 -5.03 6.14
CA LEU A 18 -6.99 -5.60 7.15
C LEU A 18 -8.43 -5.73 6.64
N THR A 19 -8.63 -5.75 5.33
CA THR A 19 -9.98 -5.81 4.76
C THR A 19 -10.16 -7.15 4.08
N GLY A 20 -10.31 -8.20 4.89
CA GLY A 20 -10.82 -9.49 4.41
C GLY A 20 -12.31 -9.41 4.06
N ASN A 21 -12.95 -8.25 4.20
CA ASN A 21 -14.37 -8.01 3.92
C ASN A 21 -14.62 -6.57 3.41
N GLU A 22 -15.64 -6.39 2.56
CA GLU A 22 -16.08 -5.08 2.02
C GLU A 22 -16.41 -4.05 3.12
N PRO A 23 -17.12 -4.41 4.22
CA PRO A 23 -17.62 -3.41 5.16
C PRO A 23 -16.51 -2.68 5.92
N GLU A 24 -15.41 -3.37 6.27
CA GLU A 24 -14.27 -2.74 6.96
C GLU A 24 -13.53 -1.77 6.03
N ALA A 25 -13.38 -2.11 4.74
CA ALA A 25 -12.78 -1.21 3.77
C ALA A 25 -13.58 0.08 3.56
N LEU A 26 -14.91 -0.04 3.51
CA LEU A 26 -15.82 1.10 3.32
C LEU A 26 -15.93 1.98 4.56
N SER A 27 -15.48 1.49 5.71
CA SER A 27 -15.49 2.20 6.99
C SER A 27 -14.12 2.82 7.34
N LEU A 28 -13.13 2.70 6.43
CA LEU A 28 -11.82 3.30 6.62
C LEU A 28 -11.92 4.83 6.68
N ALA A 29 -11.11 5.42 7.56
CA ALA A 29 -10.92 6.87 7.60
C ALA A 29 -10.45 7.37 6.23
N ALA A 30 -10.79 8.61 5.87
CA ALA A 30 -10.55 9.15 4.52
C ALA A 30 -9.07 9.08 4.10
N ASP A 31 -8.18 9.27 5.06
CA ASP A 31 -6.72 9.16 4.98
C ASP A 31 -6.21 7.74 4.70
N LEU A 32 -7.03 6.71 4.93
CA LEU A 32 -6.74 5.31 4.60
C LEU A 32 -7.38 4.86 3.27
N GLN A 33 -8.18 5.70 2.61
CA GLN A 33 -8.83 5.39 1.32
C GLN A 33 -7.94 5.68 0.10
N GLN A 34 -6.62 5.66 0.29
CA GLN A 34 -5.61 5.80 -0.75
C GLN A 34 -4.46 4.84 -0.48
N VAL A 35 -3.54 4.66 -1.43
CA VAL A 35 -2.27 3.95 -1.18
C VAL A 35 -1.31 4.88 -0.45
N GLY A 36 -0.98 4.56 0.81
CA GLY A 36 -0.14 5.36 1.70
C GLY A 36 1.06 4.57 2.24
N CYS A 37 1.77 5.16 3.22
CA CYS A 37 3.06 4.65 3.73
C CYS A 37 2.98 3.17 4.15
N GLU A 38 1.92 2.81 4.86
CA GLU A 38 1.76 1.47 5.44
C GLU A 38 1.45 0.39 4.40
N ALA A 39 1.03 0.77 3.19
CA ALA A 39 0.84 -0.17 2.08
C ALA A 39 2.17 -0.80 1.65
N CYS A 40 3.28 -0.08 1.83
CA CYS A 40 4.63 -0.55 1.49
C CYS A 40 5.46 -0.93 2.72
N HIS A 41 5.38 -0.13 3.78
CA HIS A 41 6.26 -0.24 4.95
C HIS A 41 5.68 -1.05 6.11
N GLY A 42 4.39 -1.44 6.04
CA GLY A 42 3.67 -2.17 7.09
C GLY A 42 2.99 -1.25 8.12
N PRO A 43 2.25 -1.83 9.09
CA PRO A 43 1.43 -1.07 10.04
C PRO A 43 2.28 -0.26 11.03
N GLY A 44 2.05 1.06 11.09
CA GLY A 44 2.82 2.01 11.89
C GLY A 44 2.37 2.16 13.35
N LYS A 45 1.21 1.60 13.73
CA LYS A 45 0.62 1.81 15.07
C LYS A 45 1.54 1.42 16.23
N GLN A 46 2.27 0.30 16.11
CA GLN A 46 3.21 -0.12 17.16
C GLN A 46 4.56 0.59 17.00
N HIS A 47 4.93 0.93 15.77
CA HIS A 47 6.17 1.64 15.46
C HIS A 47 6.23 3.02 16.14
N ILE A 48 5.13 3.77 16.17
CA ILE A 48 5.10 5.09 16.83
C ILE A 48 5.30 5.03 18.35
N ILE A 49 5.02 3.87 18.97
CA ILE A 49 5.15 3.68 20.42
C ILE A 49 6.59 3.31 20.77
N ASP A 50 7.16 2.35 20.03
CA ASP A 50 8.52 1.86 20.24
C ASP A 50 9.15 1.45 18.89
N PRO A 51 9.82 2.38 18.19
CA PRO A 51 10.41 2.14 16.88
C PRO A 51 11.52 1.08 16.88
N ALA A 52 12.22 0.93 18.00
CA ALA A 52 13.32 -0.03 18.14
C ALA A 52 12.79 -1.46 18.29
N LYS A 53 11.70 -1.61 19.04
CA LYS A 53 11.03 -2.91 19.22
C LYS A 53 10.16 -3.31 18.03
N TRP A 54 9.56 -2.33 17.35
CA TRP A 54 8.66 -2.55 16.21
C TRP A 54 9.17 -1.78 14.97
N PRO A 55 10.27 -2.22 14.34
CA PRO A 55 10.79 -1.57 13.16
C PRO A 55 9.85 -1.77 11.97
N LEU A 56 9.78 -0.76 11.10
CA LEU A 56 9.15 -0.87 9.79
C LEU A 56 10.20 -1.24 8.73
N THR A 57 9.75 -1.90 7.67
CA THR A 57 10.60 -2.20 6.52
C THR A 57 10.99 -0.90 5.83
N ARG A 58 12.26 -0.49 5.88
CA ARG A 58 12.71 0.75 5.24
C ARG A 58 12.68 0.68 3.72
N ASN A 59 13.21 -0.41 3.16
CA ASN A 59 13.30 -0.64 1.71
C ASN A 59 12.54 -1.92 1.37
N PRO A 60 11.21 -1.84 1.13
CA PRO A 60 10.45 -3.00 0.69
C PRO A 60 10.92 -3.42 -0.72
N GLY A 61 10.94 -4.73 -0.97
CA GLY A 61 11.31 -5.23 -2.28
C GLY A 61 10.19 -5.07 -3.29
N GLU A 62 10.50 -5.27 -4.57
CA GLU A 62 9.58 -5.13 -5.70
C GLU A 62 8.31 -5.99 -5.57
N GLU A 63 8.36 -7.09 -4.81
CA GLU A 63 7.21 -7.95 -4.53
C GLU A 63 6.03 -7.20 -3.92
N ILE A 64 6.29 -6.12 -3.17
CA ILE A 64 5.26 -5.26 -2.58
C ILE A 64 4.39 -4.63 -3.67
N CYS A 65 5.00 -4.14 -4.74
CA CYS A 65 4.36 -3.46 -5.84
C CYS A 65 3.57 -4.47 -6.70
N ARG A 66 4.16 -5.65 -6.91
CA ARG A 66 3.58 -6.73 -7.74
C ARG A 66 2.34 -7.38 -7.12
N ARG A 67 2.01 -7.11 -5.86
CA ARG A 67 0.72 -7.53 -5.29
C ARG A 67 -0.46 -6.93 -6.06
N CYS A 68 -0.28 -5.70 -6.55
CA CYS A 68 -1.28 -4.90 -7.24
C CYS A 68 -0.96 -4.69 -8.72
N HIS A 69 0.31 -4.50 -9.04
CA HIS A 69 0.76 -4.35 -10.42
C HIS A 69 1.07 -5.73 -11.02
N ARG A 70 0.01 -6.40 -11.46
CA ARG A 70 0.07 -7.68 -12.16
C ARG A 70 -0.30 -7.52 -13.64
N PRO A 71 0.17 -8.41 -14.54
CA PRO A 71 -0.15 -8.31 -15.97
C PRO A 71 -1.65 -8.25 -16.27
N GLU A 72 -2.50 -8.83 -15.41
CA GLU A 72 -3.95 -8.82 -15.57
C GLU A 72 -4.59 -7.44 -15.30
N HIS A 73 -3.88 -6.54 -14.61
CA HIS A 73 -4.43 -5.27 -14.09
C HIS A 73 -3.58 -4.03 -14.43
N ASP A 74 -2.28 -4.19 -14.70
CA ASP A 74 -1.36 -3.14 -15.13
C ASP A 74 -0.34 -3.73 -16.11
N ASP A 75 -0.70 -3.70 -17.40
CA ASP A 75 0.20 -4.13 -18.46
C ASP A 75 1.35 -3.13 -18.63
N GLY A 76 2.58 -3.63 -18.65
CA GLY A 76 3.80 -2.80 -18.74
C GLY A 76 4.24 -2.14 -17.43
N PHE A 77 3.94 -2.72 -16.26
CA PHE A 77 4.49 -2.23 -15.00
C PHE A 77 6.03 -2.33 -14.96
N GLU A 78 6.67 -1.17 -14.89
CA GLU A 78 8.12 -1.02 -14.74
C GLU A 78 8.46 -0.49 -13.34
N PHE A 79 8.98 -1.36 -12.47
CA PHE A 79 9.20 -1.08 -11.05
C PHE A 79 9.99 0.21 -10.79
N LYS A 80 11.17 0.33 -11.41
CA LYS A 80 12.06 1.48 -11.21
C LYS A 80 11.39 2.80 -11.61
N SER A 81 10.79 2.82 -12.80
CA SER A 81 10.11 4.00 -13.34
C SER A 81 8.91 4.45 -12.51
N LYS A 82 8.21 3.50 -11.87
CA LYS A 82 7.07 3.78 -11.00
C LYS A 82 7.52 4.20 -9.60
N LEU A 83 8.56 3.58 -9.07
CA LEU A 83 9.20 3.94 -7.80
C LEU A 83 9.69 5.39 -7.82
N ASP A 84 10.32 5.83 -8.91
CA ASP A 84 10.82 7.20 -9.09
C ASP A 84 9.70 8.27 -9.09
N ARG A 85 8.45 7.87 -9.33
CA ARG A 85 7.28 8.76 -9.32
C ARG A 85 6.60 8.86 -7.96
N LEU A 86 6.93 7.97 -7.03
CA LEU A 86 6.36 8.01 -5.69
C LEU A 86 6.95 9.22 -4.94
N GLY A 87 6.09 10.05 -4.36
CA GLY A 87 6.48 11.14 -3.47
C GLY A 87 7.00 10.67 -2.11
N CYS A 88 7.44 9.41 -2.00
CA CYS A 88 8.18 8.93 -0.84
C CYS A 88 9.46 9.78 -0.74
N PRO A 89 9.84 10.30 0.44
CA PRO A 89 11.10 11.00 0.60
C PRO A 89 12.24 10.04 0.25
N ALA A 90 12.68 10.09 -0.99
CA ALA A 90 13.79 9.32 -1.49
C ALA A 90 15.05 9.72 -0.70
N GLY A 91 15.65 8.80 0.05
CA GLY A 91 16.97 9.08 0.62
C GLY A 91 17.32 8.50 1.99
N LEU A 92 17.02 7.24 2.27
CA LEU A 92 17.94 6.43 3.08
C LEU A 92 18.23 5.12 2.34
N HIS A 93 18.96 5.27 1.23
CA HIS A 93 19.91 4.25 0.80
C HIS A 93 21.17 4.41 1.65
#